data_AF-A0A1E5CYV6-F1
#
_entry.id   AF-A0A1E5CYV6-F1
#
_cell.length_a   1.000
_cell.length_b   1.000
_cell.length_c   1.000
_cell.angle_alpha   90.00
_cell.angle_beta   90.00
_cell.angle_gamma   90.00
#
_symmetry.space_group_name_H-M   'P 1'
#
loop_
_entity.id
_entity.type
_entity.pdbx_description
1 polymer ?
#
loop_
_entity_poly.entity_id
_entity_poly.type
_entity_poly.pdbx_seq_one_letter_code
_entity_poly.pdbx_strand_id
1 'polypeptide(L)'
;MATFSLAFGTATKNRDGKIIEAFFPSPLLNPSDALVSAVAEVVGYTEGNQALEISAAQSEALVAVFTANNDTANASFAQKAAQSNQPLVTVILATDEKPQSVAEGFLKLQLISNRLVKPHGTVLDGIFGLLHNIAWTNQGPIDLPELAERQIDARLAGEALTVDCVDKFPKMVDYVVPTGIRIADTSRVRLGAHVGEGTTVMHEGFINFNAGTTGVSMVEGRISAGVVVGNGSDIGGGASIMGTLSGGGTMVISIGENCLLGANAGLGFPMGDRCTVESGLYVTAGTKVRMLDNQGQEVEIAKARDLAGKADLLFRRNSITGQIECLTNKSAVELNSELHSNN
;
A
#
# COMPACT_ATOMS: atom_id res chain seq x y z
N MET A 1 -2.61 -26.89 9.35
CA MET A 1 -2.84 -25.45 9.58
C MET A 1 -2.80 -24.82 8.20
N ALA A 2 -3.83 -24.05 7.81
CA ALA A 2 -3.87 -23.50 6.46
C ALA A 2 -2.66 -22.56 6.25
N THR A 3 -1.94 -22.76 5.15
CA THR A 3 -0.78 -21.93 4.78
C THR A 3 -1.26 -20.52 4.46
N PHE A 4 -0.62 -19.49 5.00
CA PHE A 4 -1.00 -18.10 4.77
C PHE A 4 -0.85 -17.68 3.30
N SER A 5 0.30 -17.96 2.67
CA SER A 5 0.53 -17.59 1.28
C SER A 5 1.57 -18.48 0.59
N LEU A 6 1.41 -18.63 -0.72
CA LEU A 6 2.36 -19.29 -1.62
C LEU A 6 2.56 -18.38 -2.83
N ALA A 7 3.81 -18.20 -3.25
CA ALA A 7 4.12 -17.52 -4.50
C ALA A 7 5.37 -18.11 -5.16
N PHE A 8 5.33 -18.16 -6.48
CA PHE A 8 6.46 -18.56 -7.31
C PHE A 8 6.76 -17.44 -8.31
N GLY A 9 8.05 -17.13 -8.48
CA GLY A 9 8.46 -15.89 -9.13
C GLY A 9 9.93 -15.86 -9.54
N THR A 10 10.38 -14.70 -10.01
CA THR A 10 11.79 -14.39 -10.27
C THR A 10 12.37 -13.55 -9.15
N ALA A 11 13.68 -13.59 -8.98
CA ALA A 11 14.42 -12.72 -8.07
C ALA A 11 15.60 -12.07 -8.78
N THR A 12 15.91 -10.83 -8.41
CA THR A 12 17.16 -10.18 -8.79
C THR A 12 18.17 -10.32 -7.67
N LYS A 13 19.39 -10.73 -8.01
CA LYS A 13 20.51 -10.88 -7.07
C LYS A 13 21.61 -9.86 -7.36
N ASN A 14 22.24 -9.33 -6.32
CA ASN A 14 23.45 -8.53 -6.46
C ASN A 14 24.70 -9.42 -6.65
N ARG A 15 25.89 -8.82 -6.81
CA ARG A 15 27.17 -9.52 -7.00
C ARG A 15 27.57 -10.45 -5.85
N ASP A 16 27.05 -10.18 -4.65
CA ASP A 16 27.25 -11.03 -3.46
C ASP A 16 26.30 -12.23 -3.44
N GLY A 17 25.43 -12.38 -4.46
CA GLY A 17 24.42 -13.43 -4.51
C GLY A 17 23.28 -13.21 -3.53
N LYS A 18 23.02 -11.98 -3.07
CA LYS A 18 21.88 -11.66 -2.20
C LYS A 18 20.68 -11.22 -3.05
N ILE A 19 19.50 -11.74 -2.73
CA ILE A 19 18.24 -11.27 -3.33
C ILE A 19 18.00 -9.82 -2.87
N ILE A 20 17.83 -8.92 -3.84
CA ILE A 20 17.52 -7.50 -3.61
C ILE A 20 16.10 -7.13 -4.02
N GLU A 21 15.45 -8.00 -4.79
CA GLU A 21 14.13 -7.78 -5.37
C GLU A 21 13.50 -9.13 -5.74
N ALA A 22 12.17 -9.25 -5.67
CA ALA A 22 11.45 -10.43 -6.12
C ALA A 22 10.10 -10.06 -6.76
N PHE A 23 9.78 -10.71 -7.87
CA PHE A 23 8.56 -10.52 -8.65
C PHE A 23 7.71 -11.79 -8.67
N PHE A 24 6.46 -11.68 -8.22
CA PHE A 24 5.50 -12.78 -8.14
C PHE A 24 4.28 -12.43 -9.02
N PRO A 25 4.17 -13.00 -10.24
CA PRO A 25 3.11 -12.64 -11.17
C PRO A 25 1.70 -13.09 -10.72
N SER A 26 1.61 -14.14 -9.90
CA SER A 26 0.34 -14.72 -9.46
C SER A 26 0.45 -15.28 -8.03
N PRO A 27 0.66 -14.42 -7.02
CA PRO A 27 0.74 -14.86 -5.63
C PRO A 27 -0.62 -15.38 -5.16
N LEU A 28 -0.62 -16.37 -4.27
CA LEU A 28 -1.81 -16.99 -3.72
C LEU A 28 -1.94 -16.65 -2.23
N LEU A 29 -3.14 -16.25 -1.82
CA LEU A 29 -3.52 -16.13 -0.41
C LEU A 29 -4.34 -17.36 -0.02
N ASN A 30 -4.01 -17.98 1.11
CA ASN A 30 -4.65 -19.21 1.60
C ASN A 30 -4.72 -20.34 0.55
N PRO A 31 -3.59 -20.75 -0.06
CA PRO A 31 -3.57 -21.87 -1.01
C PRO A 31 -4.07 -23.17 -0.36
N SER A 32 -4.56 -24.11 -1.18
CA SER A 32 -5.00 -25.42 -0.69
C SER A 32 -3.83 -26.24 -0.13
N ASP A 33 -4.07 -27.02 0.92
CA ASP A 33 -3.06 -27.90 1.51
C ASP A 33 -2.50 -28.90 0.48
N ALA A 34 -3.34 -29.34 -0.48
CA ALA A 34 -2.93 -30.22 -1.58
C ALA A 34 -1.92 -29.55 -2.51
N LEU A 35 -2.15 -28.29 -2.89
CA LEU A 35 -1.21 -27.53 -3.70
C LEU A 35 0.10 -27.30 -2.94
N VAL A 36 0.02 -26.87 -1.68
CA VAL A 36 1.22 -26.61 -0.86
C VAL A 36 2.05 -27.88 -0.71
N SER A 37 1.42 -29.03 -0.45
CA SER A 37 2.12 -30.32 -0.33
C SER A 37 2.82 -30.72 -1.63
N ALA A 38 2.13 -30.60 -2.77
CA ALA A 38 2.70 -30.93 -4.07
C ALA A 38 3.84 -29.99 -4.48
N VAL A 39 3.73 -28.70 -4.18
CA VAL A 39 4.84 -27.74 -4.38
C VAL A 39 5.99 -28.09 -3.45
N ALA A 40 5.72 -28.40 -2.18
CA ALA A 40 6.73 -28.69 -1.18
C ALA A 40 7.63 -29.87 -1.56
N GLU A 41 7.05 -30.94 -2.13
CA GLU A 41 7.80 -32.09 -2.64
C GLU A 41 8.80 -31.72 -3.74
N VAL A 42 8.45 -30.76 -4.60
CA VAL A 42 9.31 -30.31 -5.70
C VAL A 42 10.41 -29.37 -5.22
N VAL A 43 10.05 -28.41 -4.34
CA VAL A 43 10.95 -27.32 -3.95
C VAL A 43 11.76 -27.63 -2.68
N GLY A 44 11.45 -28.73 -1.99
CA GLY A 44 12.11 -29.10 -0.73
C GLY A 44 11.66 -28.28 0.48
N TYR A 45 10.43 -27.74 0.45
CA TYR A 45 9.86 -27.04 1.60
C TYR A 45 9.56 -28.02 2.73
N THR A 46 9.80 -27.57 3.97
CA THR A 46 9.62 -28.39 5.18
C THR A 46 8.57 -27.79 6.10
N GLU A 47 8.86 -26.63 6.69
CA GLU A 47 7.97 -25.97 7.64
C GLU A 47 8.24 -24.45 7.76
N GLY A 48 7.31 -23.75 8.41
CA GLY A 48 7.46 -22.33 8.72
C GLY A 48 7.41 -21.43 7.48
N ASN A 49 8.02 -20.26 7.58
CA ASN A 49 8.13 -19.33 6.46
C ASN A 49 9.48 -19.54 5.77
N GLN A 50 9.46 -19.83 4.47
CA GLN A 50 10.68 -20.11 3.69
C GLN A 50 10.64 -19.41 2.34
N ALA A 51 11.77 -18.81 1.97
CA ALA A 51 12.09 -18.41 0.60
C ALA A 51 13.15 -19.36 0.04
N LEU A 52 12.81 -20.07 -1.04
CA LEU A 52 13.60 -21.17 -1.60
C LEU A 52 13.98 -20.82 -3.05
N GLU A 53 15.28 -20.82 -3.35
CA GLU A 53 15.75 -20.68 -4.73
C GLU A 53 15.41 -21.93 -5.54
N ILE A 54 14.92 -21.74 -6.76
CA ILE A 54 14.36 -22.80 -7.60
C ILE A 54 15.23 -23.00 -8.83
N SER A 55 15.55 -24.24 -9.14
CA SER A 55 16.23 -24.60 -10.39
C SER A 55 15.28 -24.64 -11.58
N ALA A 56 15.81 -24.52 -12.79
CA ALA A 56 15.03 -24.68 -14.02
C ALA A 56 14.28 -26.04 -14.08
N ALA A 57 14.91 -27.12 -13.61
CA ALA A 57 14.28 -28.45 -13.56
C ALA A 57 13.11 -28.51 -12.58
N GLN A 58 13.23 -27.86 -11.42
CA GLN A 58 12.12 -27.74 -10.48
C GLN A 58 10.99 -26.86 -11.05
N SER A 59 11.33 -25.77 -11.75
CA SER A 59 10.33 -24.95 -12.46
C SER A 59 9.54 -25.77 -13.49
N GLU A 60 10.20 -26.62 -14.27
CA GLU A 60 9.53 -27.52 -15.22
C GLU A 60 8.59 -28.50 -14.50
N ALA A 61 9.02 -29.06 -13.37
CA ALA A 61 8.18 -29.95 -12.55
C ALA A 61 6.94 -29.23 -11.96
N LEU A 62 7.10 -27.94 -11.58
CA LEU A 62 5.99 -27.14 -11.07
C LEU A 62 4.88 -26.91 -12.09
N VAL A 63 5.14 -27.01 -13.40
CA VAL A 63 4.10 -26.91 -14.45
C VAL A 63 3.01 -27.95 -14.22
N ALA A 64 3.40 -29.21 -13.98
CA ALA A 64 2.45 -30.29 -13.74
C ALA A 64 1.69 -30.10 -12.42
N VAL A 65 2.38 -29.62 -11.38
CA VAL A 65 1.78 -29.36 -10.06
C VAL A 65 0.70 -28.29 -10.14
N PHE A 66 1.00 -27.13 -10.74
CA PHE A 66 0.04 -26.05 -10.88
C PHE A 66 -1.12 -26.43 -11.80
N THR A 67 -0.85 -27.14 -12.92
CA THR A 67 -1.88 -27.63 -13.84
C THR A 67 -2.85 -28.59 -13.13
N ALA A 68 -2.34 -29.53 -12.34
CA ALA A 68 -3.17 -30.49 -11.60
C ALA A 68 -4.06 -29.81 -10.53
N ASN A 69 -3.67 -28.62 -10.07
CA ASN A 69 -4.42 -27.82 -9.10
C ASN A 69 -5.24 -26.69 -9.74
N ASN A 70 -5.42 -26.71 -11.08
CA ASN A 70 -6.15 -25.70 -11.86
C ASN A 70 -5.59 -24.27 -11.76
N ASP A 71 -4.31 -24.11 -11.43
CA ASP A 71 -3.62 -22.82 -11.42
C ASP A 71 -2.90 -22.59 -12.76
N THR A 72 -3.69 -22.19 -13.76
CA THR A 72 -3.19 -22.00 -15.13
C THR A 72 -2.18 -20.87 -15.26
N ALA A 73 -2.30 -19.83 -14.42
CA ALA A 73 -1.41 -18.68 -14.44
C ALA A 73 -0.01 -19.06 -13.95
N ASN A 74 0.10 -19.70 -12.79
CA ASN A 74 1.39 -20.17 -12.30
C ASN A 74 1.97 -21.31 -13.14
N ALA A 75 1.15 -22.19 -13.71
CA ALA A 75 1.62 -23.21 -14.65
C ALA A 75 2.26 -22.58 -15.91
N SER A 76 1.61 -21.58 -16.49
CA SER A 76 2.15 -20.87 -17.67
C SER A 76 3.44 -20.10 -17.34
N PHE A 77 3.50 -19.48 -16.15
CA PHE A 77 4.72 -18.83 -15.70
C PHE A 77 5.86 -19.84 -15.49
N ALA A 78 5.60 -20.97 -14.82
CA ALA A 78 6.59 -22.03 -14.58
C ALA A 78 7.20 -22.60 -15.87
N GLN A 79 6.39 -22.77 -16.91
CA GLN A 79 6.88 -23.23 -18.21
C GLN A 79 7.87 -22.23 -18.84
N LYS A 80 7.59 -20.93 -18.73
CA LYS A 80 8.48 -19.88 -19.26
C LYS A 80 9.72 -19.71 -18.38
N ALA A 81 9.54 -19.75 -17.06
CA ALA A 81 10.59 -19.61 -16.08
C ALA A 81 11.65 -20.71 -16.19
N ALA A 82 11.26 -21.93 -16.56
CA ALA A 82 12.18 -23.05 -16.80
C ALA A 82 13.21 -22.77 -17.91
N GLN A 83 12.93 -21.82 -18.81
CA GLN A 83 13.82 -21.42 -19.91
C GLN A 83 14.58 -20.12 -19.62
N SER A 84 14.37 -19.52 -18.45
CA SER A 84 14.98 -18.25 -18.07
C SER A 84 16.36 -18.42 -17.44
N ASN A 85 17.24 -17.43 -17.64
CA ASN A 85 18.51 -17.31 -16.92
C ASN A 85 18.37 -16.51 -15.62
N GLN A 86 17.17 -15.97 -15.33
CA GLN A 86 16.92 -15.24 -14.08
C GLN A 86 16.85 -16.21 -12.90
N PRO A 87 17.39 -15.84 -11.73
CA PRO A 87 17.14 -16.56 -10.49
C PRO A 87 15.64 -16.71 -10.24
N LEU A 88 15.22 -17.92 -9.88
CA LEU A 88 13.83 -18.23 -9.57
C LEU A 88 13.69 -18.44 -8.05
N VAL A 89 12.54 -18.08 -7.50
CA VAL A 89 12.27 -18.19 -6.07
C VAL A 89 10.82 -18.64 -5.83
N THR A 90 10.63 -19.55 -4.89
CA THR A 90 9.32 -19.86 -4.30
C THR A 90 9.32 -19.37 -2.86
N VAL A 91 8.26 -18.68 -2.45
CA VAL A 91 8.03 -18.27 -1.07
C VAL A 91 6.78 -18.99 -0.57
N ILE A 92 6.93 -19.71 0.54
CA ILE A 92 5.83 -20.33 1.28
C ILE A 92 5.81 -19.71 2.67
N LEU A 93 4.69 -19.09 3.01
CA LEU A 93 4.42 -18.53 4.32
C LEU A 93 3.41 -19.43 5.02
N ALA A 94 3.85 -20.27 5.95
CA ALA A 94 2.95 -21.03 6.81
C ALA A 94 2.06 -20.10 7.63
N THR A 95 2.62 -19.00 8.16
CA THR A 95 1.94 -18.04 9.04
C THR A 95 2.22 -16.60 8.62
N ASP A 96 1.29 -15.70 8.95
CA ASP A 96 1.47 -14.26 8.74
C ASP A 96 2.33 -13.64 9.86
N GLU A 97 3.65 -13.83 9.77
CA GLU A 97 4.63 -13.30 10.72
C GLU A 97 5.49 -12.20 10.10
N LYS A 98 6.34 -11.53 10.89
CA LYS A 98 7.29 -10.55 10.38
C LYS A 98 8.14 -11.16 9.25
N PRO A 99 8.31 -10.46 8.10
CA PRO A 99 9.14 -10.98 7.02
C PRO A 99 10.60 -11.13 7.48
N GLN A 100 11.23 -12.25 7.15
CA GLN A 100 12.62 -12.54 7.52
C GLN A 100 13.58 -12.47 6.32
N SER A 101 13.05 -12.39 5.10
CA SER A 101 13.82 -12.27 3.87
C SER A 101 13.23 -11.24 2.90
N VAL A 102 14.05 -10.69 2.01
CA VAL A 102 13.61 -9.73 0.99
C VAL A 102 12.46 -10.31 0.16
N ALA A 103 12.55 -11.58 -0.24
CA ALA A 103 11.50 -12.25 -1.00
C ALA A 103 10.15 -12.31 -0.26
N GLU A 104 10.15 -12.59 1.05
CA GLU A 104 8.93 -12.55 1.88
C GLU A 104 8.34 -11.14 1.98
N GLY A 105 9.21 -10.12 2.14
CA GLY A 105 8.79 -8.72 2.16
C GLY A 105 8.10 -8.32 0.85
N PHE A 106 8.70 -8.67 -0.28
CA PHE A 106 8.11 -8.43 -1.60
C PHE A 106 6.80 -9.18 -1.83
N LEU A 107 6.69 -10.44 -1.36
CA LEU A 107 5.44 -11.19 -1.42
C LEU A 107 4.33 -10.45 -0.67
N LYS A 108 4.55 -10.05 0.58
CA LYS A 108 3.53 -9.36 1.39
C LYS A 108 3.11 -8.02 0.77
N LEU A 109 4.03 -7.25 0.21
CA LEU A 109 3.68 -6.03 -0.52
C LEU A 109 2.85 -6.33 -1.77
N GLN A 110 3.20 -7.38 -2.52
CA GLN A 110 2.44 -7.82 -3.69
C GLN A 110 1.07 -8.38 -3.32
N LEU A 111 0.89 -9.02 -2.16
CA LEU A 111 -0.44 -9.43 -1.68
C LEU A 111 -1.37 -8.21 -1.51
N ILE A 112 -0.84 -7.10 -0.98
CA ILE A 112 -1.61 -5.86 -0.84
C ILE A 112 -1.91 -5.24 -2.22
N SER A 113 -0.90 -5.12 -3.08
CA SER A 113 -1.08 -4.50 -4.39
C SER A 113 -1.91 -5.33 -5.37
N ASN A 114 -1.93 -6.67 -5.24
CA ASN A 114 -2.87 -7.53 -5.96
C ASN A 114 -4.29 -7.50 -5.37
N ARG A 115 -4.54 -6.71 -4.31
CA ARG A 115 -5.80 -6.64 -3.56
C ARG A 115 -6.23 -7.96 -2.92
N LEU A 116 -5.31 -8.91 -2.73
CA LEU A 116 -5.58 -10.14 -2.00
C LEU A 116 -5.72 -9.85 -0.50
N VAL A 117 -4.99 -8.85 -0.02
CA VAL A 117 -5.00 -8.38 1.36
C VAL A 117 -5.25 -6.87 1.38
N LYS A 118 -6.10 -6.40 2.29
CA LYS A 118 -6.30 -4.95 2.52
C LYS A 118 -5.14 -4.37 3.35
N PRO A 119 -4.90 -3.05 3.33
CA PRO A 119 -4.01 -2.42 4.30
C PRO A 119 -4.32 -2.88 5.74
N HIS A 120 -3.28 -3.13 6.53
CA HIS A 120 -3.32 -3.75 7.88
C HIS A 120 -3.75 -5.22 7.94
N GLY A 121 -3.93 -5.87 6.79
CA GLY A 121 -4.29 -7.30 6.72
C GLY A 121 -3.10 -8.26 6.67
N THR A 122 -1.86 -7.77 6.75
CA THR A 122 -0.65 -8.61 6.85
C THR A 122 0.42 -7.95 7.72
N VAL A 123 1.20 -8.76 8.45
CA VAL A 123 2.28 -8.29 9.32
C VAL A 123 3.48 -7.78 8.49
N LEU A 124 3.82 -6.50 8.61
CA LEU A 124 4.93 -5.84 7.89
C LEU A 124 6.03 -5.31 8.83
N ASP A 125 6.00 -5.67 10.11
CA ASP A 125 6.99 -5.23 11.10
C ASP A 125 8.42 -5.52 10.65
N GLY A 126 9.29 -4.51 10.75
CA GLY A 126 10.70 -4.63 10.36
C GLY A 126 10.99 -4.55 8.86
N ILE A 127 9.99 -4.44 7.99
CA ILE A 127 10.20 -4.46 6.52
C ILE A 127 11.17 -3.37 6.04
N PHE A 128 11.17 -2.18 6.64
CA PHE A 128 12.11 -1.11 6.28
C PHE A 128 13.58 -1.47 6.56
N GLY A 129 13.85 -2.21 7.63
CA GLY A 129 15.19 -2.68 7.95
C GLY A 129 15.63 -3.83 7.06
N LEU A 130 14.66 -4.60 6.57
CA LEU A 130 14.87 -5.75 5.69
C LEU A 130 15.16 -5.36 4.23
N LEU A 131 14.40 -4.40 3.68
CA LEU A 131 14.58 -3.96 2.30
C LEU A 131 15.82 -3.08 2.14
N HIS A 132 16.57 -3.27 1.06
CA HIS A 132 17.76 -2.47 0.76
C HIS A 132 17.39 -1.20 -0.02
N ASN A 133 18.22 -0.16 0.06
CA ASN A 133 18.06 1.00 -0.80
C ASN A 133 18.62 0.67 -2.18
N ILE A 134 17.78 0.70 -3.22
CA ILE A 134 18.10 0.19 -4.57
C ILE A 134 17.98 1.32 -5.60
N ALA A 135 18.84 1.28 -6.62
CA ALA A 135 18.65 2.10 -7.82
C ALA A 135 17.70 1.37 -8.78
N TRP A 136 16.51 1.93 -8.97
CA TRP A 136 15.50 1.43 -9.90
C TRP A 136 15.76 2.03 -11.27
N THR A 137 16.13 1.19 -12.23
CA THR A 137 16.60 1.63 -13.56
C THR A 137 15.79 1.02 -14.70
N ASN A 138 15.98 1.54 -15.91
CA ASN A 138 15.41 0.93 -17.11
C ASN A 138 15.94 -0.49 -17.42
N GLN A 139 17.02 -0.92 -16.77
CA GLN A 139 17.59 -2.28 -16.88
C GLN A 139 17.23 -3.16 -15.66
N GLY A 140 16.29 -2.73 -14.83
CA GLY A 140 15.92 -3.41 -13.58
C GLY A 140 16.60 -2.84 -12.33
N PRO A 141 16.43 -3.49 -11.17
CA PRO A 141 17.03 -3.05 -9.92
C PRO A 141 18.54 -3.29 -9.93
N ILE A 142 19.30 -2.26 -9.54
CA ILE A 142 20.75 -2.33 -9.39
C ILE A 142 21.10 -1.97 -7.94
N ASP A 143 21.89 -2.82 -7.29
CA ASP A 143 22.39 -2.54 -5.94
C ASP A 143 23.33 -1.31 -5.99
N LEU A 144 23.19 -0.41 -5.02
CA LEU A 144 23.87 0.89 -5.06
C LEU A 144 25.40 0.81 -5.17
N PRO A 145 26.10 -0.12 -4.50
CA PRO A 145 27.54 -0.30 -4.67
C PRO A 145 27.96 -0.64 -6.11
N GLU A 146 27.04 -1.15 -6.93
CA GLU A 146 27.31 -1.59 -8.30
C GLU A 146 26.98 -0.54 -9.36
N LEU A 147 26.17 0.46 -8.99
CA LEU A 147 25.60 1.41 -9.93
C LEU A 147 26.65 2.17 -10.74
N ALA A 148 27.74 2.61 -10.09
CA ALA A 148 28.77 3.40 -10.75
C ALA A 148 29.46 2.63 -11.89
N GLU A 149 29.79 1.35 -11.65
CA GLU A 149 30.39 0.46 -12.65
C GLU A 149 29.42 0.24 -13.83
N ARG A 150 28.15 -0.06 -13.52
CA ARG A 150 27.10 -0.24 -14.54
C ARG A 150 26.86 1.00 -15.39
N GLN A 151 26.96 2.19 -14.79
CA GLN A 151 26.87 3.46 -15.53
C GLN A 151 28.08 3.68 -16.45
N ILE A 152 29.29 3.34 -16.01
CA ILE A 152 30.50 3.42 -16.83
C ILE A 152 30.37 2.49 -18.04
N ASP A 153 29.99 1.24 -17.82
CA ASP A 153 29.82 0.23 -18.88
C ASP A 153 28.80 0.68 -19.92
N ALA A 154 27.62 1.17 -19.48
CA ALA A 154 26.60 1.69 -20.39
C ALA A 154 27.15 2.84 -21.24
N ARG A 155 27.89 3.79 -20.65
CA ARG A 155 28.45 4.94 -21.41
C ARG A 155 29.55 4.52 -22.38
N LEU A 156 30.41 3.57 -22.02
CA LEU A 156 31.44 3.04 -22.91
C LEU A 156 30.82 2.25 -24.08
N ALA A 157 29.67 1.60 -23.86
CA ALA A 157 28.89 0.94 -24.88
C ALA A 157 28.04 1.90 -25.75
N GLY A 158 27.97 3.20 -25.40
CA GLY A 158 27.12 4.18 -26.08
C GLY A 158 25.63 4.08 -25.71
N GLU A 159 25.30 3.39 -24.62
CA GLU A 159 23.96 3.17 -24.10
C GLU A 159 23.59 4.16 -22.97
N ALA A 160 22.29 4.28 -22.71
CA ALA A 160 21.76 5.04 -21.59
C ALA A 160 21.25 4.11 -20.48
N LEU A 161 21.77 4.31 -19.26
CA LEU A 161 21.23 3.75 -18.02
C LEU A 161 20.52 4.87 -17.26
N THR A 162 19.18 4.86 -17.24
CA THR A 162 18.36 5.83 -16.52
C THR A 162 18.08 5.32 -15.12
N VAL A 163 18.22 6.19 -14.12
CA VAL A 163 17.86 5.89 -12.74
C VAL A 163 16.60 6.69 -12.43
N ASP A 164 15.47 5.99 -12.37
CA ASP A 164 14.16 6.60 -12.20
C ASP A 164 13.86 6.88 -10.73
N CYS A 165 14.40 6.05 -9.83
CA CYS A 165 14.18 6.12 -8.40
C CYS A 165 15.37 5.52 -7.63
N VAL A 166 15.70 6.08 -6.47
CA VAL A 166 16.62 5.47 -5.49
C VAL A 166 15.87 5.35 -4.17
N ASP A 167 15.37 4.16 -3.87
CA ASP A 167 14.50 3.92 -2.72
C ASP A 167 14.46 2.43 -2.35
N LYS A 168 13.94 2.13 -1.15
CA LYS A 168 13.66 0.77 -0.66
C LYS A 168 12.41 0.15 -1.30
N PHE A 169 11.49 0.99 -1.78
CA PHE A 169 10.23 0.56 -2.36
C PHE A 169 10.18 0.94 -3.85
N PRO A 170 9.92 -0.02 -4.75
CA PRO A 170 9.66 0.30 -6.15
C PRO A 170 8.26 0.89 -6.36
N LYS A 171 8.00 1.39 -7.57
CA LYS A 171 6.66 1.74 -8.02
C LYS A 171 5.82 0.47 -8.26
N MET A 172 4.55 0.51 -7.87
CA MET A 172 3.64 -0.64 -7.89
C MET A 172 3.46 -1.22 -9.30
N VAL A 173 3.35 -0.35 -10.31
CA VAL A 173 2.98 -0.74 -11.68
C VAL A 173 4.02 -1.59 -12.39
N ASP A 174 5.27 -1.61 -11.90
CA ASP A 174 6.31 -2.49 -12.42
C ASP A 174 6.08 -3.96 -12.01
N TYR A 175 5.20 -4.18 -11.03
CA TYR A 175 4.85 -5.49 -10.49
C TYR A 175 3.40 -5.87 -10.80
N VAL A 176 2.47 -4.94 -10.62
CA VAL A 176 1.04 -5.22 -10.81
C VAL A 176 0.27 -3.95 -11.15
N VAL A 177 -0.64 -4.09 -12.11
CA VAL A 177 -1.69 -3.10 -12.39
C VAL A 177 -3.04 -3.78 -12.17
N PRO A 178 -3.65 -3.61 -10.98
CA PRO A 178 -4.97 -4.16 -10.70
C PRO A 178 -6.02 -3.66 -11.70
N THR A 179 -7.05 -4.47 -11.92
CA THR A 179 -8.13 -4.13 -12.86
C THR A 179 -8.91 -2.88 -12.40
N GLY A 180 -9.43 -2.13 -13.37
CA GLY A 180 -10.36 -1.03 -13.13
C GLY A 180 -9.76 0.21 -12.45
N ILE A 181 -8.45 0.47 -12.61
CA ILE A 181 -7.80 1.67 -12.04
C ILE A 181 -7.22 2.57 -13.13
N ARG A 182 -6.91 3.79 -12.72
CA ARG A 182 -6.03 4.70 -13.48
C ARG A 182 -5.00 5.31 -12.55
N ILE A 183 -3.74 5.38 -13.00
CA ILE A 183 -2.65 6.05 -12.30
C ILE A 183 -1.95 6.94 -13.34
N ALA A 184 -2.03 8.25 -13.16
CA ALA A 184 -1.52 9.22 -14.13
C ALA A 184 0.01 9.37 -14.08
N ASP A 185 0.58 9.43 -12.87
CA ASP A 185 2.02 9.35 -12.63
C ASP A 185 2.31 8.14 -11.73
N THR A 186 2.88 7.09 -12.32
CA THR A 186 3.07 5.82 -11.65
C THR A 186 4.19 5.84 -10.61
N SER A 187 5.09 6.83 -10.66
CA SER A 187 6.16 6.99 -9.66
C SER A 187 5.62 7.30 -8.26
N ARG A 188 4.36 7.74 -8.16
CA ARG A 188 3.72 8.15 -6.91
C ARG A 188 2.89 7.07 -6.22
N VAL A 189 2.87 5.84 -6.75
CA VAL A 189 2.18 4.71 -6.13
C VAL A 189 3.21 3.63 -5.84
N ARG A 190 3.56 3.44 -4.56
CA ARG A 190 4.56 2.45 -4.14
C ARG A 190 4.00 1.04 -4.18
N LEU A 191 4.87 0.05 -4.44
CA LEU A 191 4.55 -1.36 -4.21
C LEU A 191 4.12 -1.55 -2.74
N GLY A 192 3.02 -2.27 -2.53
CA GLY A 192 2.33 -2.36 -1.25
C GLY A 192 1.20 -1.36 -1.07
N ALA A 193 0.94 -0.46 -2.03
CA ALA A 193 -0.28 0.32 -2.07
C ALA A 193 -1.48 -0.57 -2.48
N HIS A 194 -2.65 -0.33 -1.90
CA HIS A 194 -3.91 -0.94 -2.29
C HIS A 194 -4.76 0.09 -3.05
N VAL A 195 -4.89 -0.07 -4.37
CA VAL A 195 -5.67 0.85 -5.21
C VAL A 195 -6.99 0.19 -5.56
N GLY A 196 -8.09 0.57 -4.91
CA GLY A 196 -9.42 -0.03 -5.10
C GLY A 196 -9.96 0.09 -6.53
N GLU A 197 -10.88 -0.79 -6.91
CA GLU A 197 -11.53 -0.73 -8.22
C GLU A 197 -12.31 0.60 -8.38
N GLY A 198 -12.17 1.23 -9.54
CA GLY A 198 -12.72 2.55 -9.83
C GLY A 198 -11.89 3.72 -9.30
N THR A 199 -10.81 3.48 -8.56
CA THR A 199 -9.90 4.55 -8.13
C THR A 199 -9.15 5.16 -9.32
N THR A 200 -9.09 6.49 -9.33
CA THR A 200 -8.19 7.26 -10.19
C THR A 200 -7.17 8.00 -9.33
N VAL A 201 -5.90 7.70 -9.52
CA VAL A 201 -4.79 8.47 -8.94
C VAL A 201 -4.28 9.45 -10.00
N MET A 202 -4.53 10.74 -9.79
CA MET A 202 -4.06 11.80 -10.69
C MET A 202 -2.58 12.13 -10.42
N HIS A 203 -1.99 13.01 -11.23
CA HIS A 203 -0.56 13.33 -11.19
C HIS A 203 -0.06 13.81 -9.81
N GLU A 204 -0.89 14.52 -9.05
CA GLU A 204 -0.54 14.96 -7.69
C GLU A 204 -0.93 13.94 -6.60
N GLY A 205 -1.67 12.89 -6.99
CA GLY A 205 -2.03 11.78 -6.13
C GLY A 205 -0.81 10.96 -5.73
N PHE A 206 -0.72 10.58 -4.46
CA PHE A 206 0.33 9.70 -3.95
C PHE A 206 -0.26 8.67 -3.00
N ILE A 207 0.17 7.42 -3.12
CA ILE A 207 -0.23 6.33 -2.21
C ILE A 207 1.02 5.57 -1.77
N ASN A 208 1.23 5.53 -0.46
CA ASN A 208 2.33 4.79 0.15
C ASN A 208 2.01 3.29 0.30
N PHE A 209 2.98 2.50 0.75
CA PHE A 209 2.76 1.10 1.10
C PHE A 209 1.84 0.97 2.32
N ASN A 210 1.15 -0.17 2.43
CA ASN A 210 0.17 -0.46 3.47
C ASN A 210 -0.89 0.65 3.62
N ALA A 211 -1.29 1.24 2.51
CA ALA A 211 -2.23 2.35 2.44
C ALA A 211 -3.01 2.32 1.12
N GLY A 212 -4.04 3.14 1.02
CA GLY A 212 -4.74 3.38 -0.23
C GLY A 212 -6.26 3.41 -0.08
N THR A 213 -6.95 2.96 -1.12
CA THR A 213 -8.41 3.10 -1.28
C THR A 213 -9.09 1.74 -1.29
N THR A 214 -10.26 1.62 -0.67
CA THR A 214 -11.03 0.36 -0.66
C THR A 214 -12.03 0.22 -1.80
N GLY A 215 -12.26 1.28 -2.58
CA GLY A 215 -13.24 1.32 -3.67
C GLY A 215 -13.01 2.51 -4.60
N VAL A 216 -14.10 3.09 -5.12
CA VAL A 216 -14.05 4.26 -6.01
C VAL A 216 -13.50 5.46 -5.24
N SER A 217 -12.56 6.19 -5.82
CA SER A 217 -11.98 7.39 -5.22
C SER A 217 -11.26 8.24 -6.28
N MET A 218 -11.38 9.56 -6.20
CA MET A 218 -10.47 10.47 -6.88
C MET A 218 -9.32 10.85 -5.94
N VAL A 219 -8.10 10.43 -6.27
CA VAL A 219 -6.90 10.69 -5.46
C VAL A 219 -5.99 11.67 -6.18
N GLU A 220 -5.99 12.91 -5.70
CA GLU A 220 -5.16 14.02 -6.18
C GLU A 220 -4.27 14.58 -5.05
N GLY A 221 -4.36 14.01 -3.85
CA GLY A 221 -3.51 14.32 -2.70
C GLY A 221 -2.71 13.11 -2.20
N ARG A 222 -2.13 13.24 -1.01
CA ARG A 222 -1.17 12.28 -0.45
C ARG A 222 -1.81 11.40 0.62
N ILE A 223 -1.85 10.10 0.35
CA ILE A 223 -2.26 9.04 1.26
C ILE A 223 -0.99 8.43 1.91
N SER A 224 -0.74 8.79 3.17
CA SER A 224 0.42 8.31 3.93
C SER A 224 0.34 6.82 4.27
N ALA A 225 1.47 6.20 4.64
CA ALA A 225 1.51 4.78 5.04
C ALA A 225 0.55 4.50 6.20
N GLY A 226 -0.19 3.40 6.12
CA GLY A 226 -1.24 3.03 7.06
C GLY A 226 -2.60 3.70 6.82
N VAL A 227 -2.70 4.71 5.95
CA VAL A 227 -3.97 5.41 5.74
C VAL A 227 -4.87 4.63 4.80
N VAL A 228 -6.13 4.44 5.22
CA VAL A 228 -7.18 3.82 4.41
C VAL A 228 -8.26 4.84 4.10
N VAL A 229 -8.61 4.95 2.81
CA VAL A 229 -9.67 5.81 2.29
C VAL A 229 -10.84 4.94 1.84
N GLY A 230 -12.01 5.21 2.42
CA GLY A 230 -13.26 4.51 2.12
C GLY A 230 -13.79 4.77 0.72
N ASN A 231 -14.81 4.01 0.34
CA ASN A 231 -15.44 4.11 -0.97
C ASN A 231 -16.16 5.46 -1.16
N GLY A 232 -16.06 6.02 -2.36
CA GLY A 232 -16.69 7.30 -2.73
C GLY A 232 -16.02 8.54 -2.16
N SER A 233 -14.86 8.40 -1.50
CA SER A 233 -14.16 9.52 -0.87
C SER A 233 -13.13 10.14 -1.81
N ASP A 234 -13.13 11.46 -1.91
CA ASP A 234 -12.25 12.22 -2.81
C ASP A 234 -11.18 12.98 -2.02
N ILE A 235 -9.93 12.84 -2.48
CA ILE A 235 -8.74 13.46 -1.91
C ILE A 235 -8.25 14.53 -2.88
N GLY A 236 -8.66 15.77 -2.67
CA GLY A 236 -8.41 16.89 -3.57
C GLY A 236 -6.92 17.22 -3.78
N GLY A 237 -6.65 17.96 -4.86
CA GLY A 237 -5.30 18.28 -5.33
C GLY A 237 -4.37 18.80 -4.24
N GLY A 238 -3.24 18.12 -4.00
CA GLY A 238 -2.22 18.53 -3.04
C GLY A 238 -2.59 18.32 -1.56
N ALA A 239 -3.78 17.79 -1.28
CA ALA A 239 -4.21 17.51 0.08
C ALA A 239 -3.27 16.54 0.81
N SER A 240 -3.26 16.58 2.13
CA SER A 240 -2.35 15.79 2.96
C SER A 240 -3.12 15.02 4.01
N ILE A 241 -2.91 13.71 4.07
CA ILE A 241 -3.38 12.89 5.18
C ILE A 241 -2.15 12.48 5.99
N MET A 242 -2.11 12.88 7.25
CA MET A 242 -0.97 12.62 8.13
C MET A 242 -0.77 11.11 8.29
N GLY A 243 0.50 10.67 8.30
CA GLY A 243 0.87 9.31 8.65
C GLY A 243 1.15 9.20 10.15
N THR A 244 1.14 7.98 10.68
CA THR A 244 1.50 7.72 12.08
C THR A 244 2.91 8.23 12.41
N LEU A 245 3.86 8.05 11.48
CA LEU A 245 5.26 8.47 11.64
C LEU A 245 5.48 9.99 11.67
N SER A 246 4.64 10.77 10.99
CA SER A 246 4.83 12.23 10.88
C SER A 246 4.13 13.02 12.00
N GLY A 247 3.20 12.39 12.74
CA GLY A 247 2.41 13.05 13.78
C GLY A 247 2.83 12.77 15.22
N GLY A 248 3.80 11.88 15.46
CA GLY A 248 4.22 11.49 16.82
C GLY A 248 3.16 10.73 17.63
N GLY A 249 2.07 10.28 16.99
CA GLY A 249 0.97 9.55 17.60
C GLY A 249 0.86 8.12 17.07
N THR A 250 0.21 7.24 17.83
CA THR A 250 0.00 5.82 17.48
C THR A 250 -1.31 5.55 16.71
N MET A 251 -2.18 6.55 16.60
CA MET A 251 -3.49 6.40 15.99
C MET A 251 -3.38 6.34 14.47
N VAL A 252 -3.84 5.23 13.88
CA VAL A 252 -3.94 5.05 12.43
C VAL A 252 -5.03 5.97 11.89
N ILE A 253 -4.67 6.84 10.95
CA ILE A 253 -5.62 7.76 10.33
C ILE A 253 -6.36 7.04 9.21
N SER A 254 -7.68 7.16 9.20
CA SER A 254 -8.56 6.69 8.14
C SER A 254 -9.48 7.81 7.66
N ILE A 255 -9.97 7.67 6.45
CA ILE A 255 -11.07 8.47 5.91
C ILE A 255 -12.21 7.50 5.60
N GLY A 256 -13.40 7.79 6.12
CA GLY A 256 -14.62 7.02 5.90
C GLY A 256 -15.10 7.04 4.44
N GLU A 257 -16.36 6.69 4.24
CA GLU A 257 -17.00 6.67 2.92
C GLU A 257 -17.63 8.01 2.55
N ASN A 258 -17.63 8.33 1.26
CA ASN A 258 -18.29 9.53 0.70
C ASN A 258 -17.80 10.85 1.31
N CYS A 259 -16.52 10.93 1.67
CA CYS A 259 -15.88 12.12 2.21
C CYS A 259 -15.29 13.02 1.11
N LEU A 260 -15.03 14.28 1.45
CA LEU A 260 -14.29 15.21 0.59
C LEU A 260 -13.17 15.89 1.38
N LEU A 261 -11.92 15.62 1.03
CA LEU A 261 -10.78 16.40 1.49
C LEU A 261 -10.47 17.45 0.44
N GLY A 262 -10.74 18.72 0.72
CA GLY A 262 -10.54 19.82 -0.23
C GLY A 262 -9.08 19.96 -0.71
N ALA A 263 -8.89 20.63 -1.84
CA ALA A 263 -7.56 20.86 -2.39
C ALA A 263 -6.64 21.58 -1.38
N ASN A 264 -5.40 21.12 -1.25
CA ASN A 264 -4.42 21.60 -0.28
C ASN A 264 -4.88 21.57 1.20
N ALA A 265 -5.96 20.84 1.50
CA ALA A 265 -6.37 20.61 2.89
C ALA A 265 -5.41 19.62 3.58
N GLY A 266 -5.52 19.55 4.91
CA GLY A 266 -4.74 18.61 5.70
C GLY A 266 -5.57 17.98 6.79
N LEU A 267 -5.41 16.67 6.98
CA LEU A 267 -6.12 15.89 7.99
C LEU A 267 -5.13 15.16 8.90
N GLY A 268 -5.23 15.43 10.19
CA GLY A 268 -4.39 14.86 11.25
C GLY A 268 -5.12 13.98 12.26
N PHE A 269 -6.31 13.47 11.94
CA PHE A 269 -7.10 12.57 12.78
C PHE A 269 -8.04 11.70 11.92
N PRO A 270 -8.53 10.55 12.41
CA PRO A 270 -9.47 9.71 11.66
C PRO A 270 -10.80 10.43 11.41
N MET A 271 -11.25 10.43 10.16
CA MET A 271 -12.49 11.08 9.75
C MET A 271 -13.55 10.03 9.43
N GLY A 272 -14.76 10.21 9.97
CA GLY A 272 -15.90 9.32 9.68
C GLY A 272 -16.52 9.59 8.31
N ASP A 273 -17.62 8.91 8.03
CA ASP A 273 -18.29 8.99 6.72
C ASP A 273 -18.89 10.38 6.44
N ARG A 274 -19.04 10.72 5.16
CA ARG A 274 -19.75 11.91 4.67
C ARG A 274 -19.22 13.22 5.27
N CYS A 275 -17.95 13.22 5.64
CA CYS A 275 -17.28 14.40 6.19
C CYS A 275 -16.57 15.18 5.09
N THR A 276 -16.57 16.51 5.23
CA THR A 276 -15.91 17.43 4.32
C THR A 276 -14.91 18.30 5.08
N VAL A 277 -13.71 18.48 4.52
CA VAL A 277 -12.76 19.51 4.96
C VAL A 277 -12.58 20.50 3.83
N GLU A 278 -12.79 21.79 4.14
CA GLU A 278 -12.58 22.89 3.22
C GLU A 278 -11.16 22.89 2.60
N SER A 279 -11.06 23.29 1.33
CA SER A 279 -9.78 23.51 0.65
C SER A 279 -8.86 24.46 1.43
N GLY A 280 -7.60 24.08 1.58
CA GLY A 280 -6.58 24.86 2.30
C GLY A 280 -6.70 24.83 3.84
N LEU A 281 -7.70 24.15 4.40
CA LEU A 281 -7.82 23.97 5.84
C LEU A 281 -6.99 22.76 6.30
N TYR A 282 -6.07 22.98 7.24
CA TYR A 282 -5.37 21.91 7.93
C TYR A 282 -5.98 21.72 9.33
N VAL A 283 -6.53 20.53 9.60
CA VAL A 283 -7.11 20.15 10.90
C VAL A 283 -6.26 19.05 11.53
N THR A 284 -5.52 19.42 12.58
CA THR A 284 -4.73 18.48 13.38
C THR A 284 -5.58 17.95 14.54
N ALA A 285 -5.20 16.83 15.15
CA ALA A 285 -5.86 16.28 16.33
C ALA A 285 -6.06 17.29 17.48
N GLY A 286 -5.11 18.23 17.65
CA GLY A 286 -5.15 19.26 18.69
C GLY A 286 -5.87 20.55 18.30
N THR A 287 -6.31 20.69 17.04
CA THR A 287 -7.03 21.86 16.56
C THR A 287 -8.30 22.04 17.37
N LYS A 288 -8.49 23.22 17.99
CA LYS A 288 -9.74 23.60 18.62
C LYS A 288 -10.73 24.02 17.55
N VAL A 289 -11.93 23.45 17.62
CA VAL A 289 -12.97 23.62 16.63
C VAL A 289 -14.23 24.12 17.33
N ARG A 290 -14.79 25.21 16.81
CA ARG A 290 -16.07 25.74 17.24
C ARG A 290 -17.18 24.90 16.63
N MET A 291 -17.89 24.15 17.46
CA MET A 291 -18.98 23.27 17.03
C MET A 291 -20.25 24.09 16.81
N LEU A 292 -20.84 23.95 15.62
CA LEU A 292 -22.08 24.62 15.25
C LEU A 292 -23.18 23.59 14.98
N ASP A 293 -24.35 23.79 15.57
CA ASP A 293 -25.54 22.97 15.28
C ASP A 293 -26.13 23.27 13.89
N ASN A 294 -27.21 22.58 13.54
CA ASN A 294 -27.91 22.77 12.27
C ASN A 294 -28.62 24.13 12.11
N GLN A 295 -28.67 24.97 13.16
CA GLN A 295 -29.07 26.38 13.07
C GLN A 295 -27.87 27.34 13.03
N GLY A 296 -26.65 26.81 12.95
CA GLY A 296 -25.40 27.59 12.97
C GLY A 296 -25.11 28.24 14.32
N GLN A 297 -25.78 27.80 15.40
CA GLN A 297 -25.52 28.28 16.74
C GLN A 297 -24.37 27.51 17.37
N GLU A 298 -23.57 28.21 18.17
CA GLU A 298 -22.45 27.60 18.87
C GLU A 298 -22.95 26.69 19.99
N VAL A 299 -22.44 25.46 19.98
CA VAL A 299 -22.72 24.47 21.01
C VAL A 299 -21.57 24.45 22.02
N GLU A 300 -20.36 24.15 21.54
CA GLU A 300 -19.15 24.14 22.37
C GLU A 300 -17.86 24.28 21.52
N ILE A 301 -16.71 24.32 22.19
CA ILE A 301 -15.39 24.22 21.55
C ILE A 301 -14.78 22.86 21.89
N ALA A 302 -14.66 22.00 20.88
CA ALA A 302 -14.06 20.66 21.00
C ALA A 302 -12.65 20.63 20.40
N LYS A 303 -11.83 19.63 20.75
CA LYS A 303 -10.63 19.32 19.96
C LYS A 303 -11.03 18.39 18.82
N ALA A 304 -10.40 18.53 17.65
CA ALA A 304 -10.74 17.72 16.48
C ALA A 304 -10.61 16.21 16.73
N ARG A 305 -9.68 15.77 17.59
CA ARG A 305 -9.57 14.35 17.98
C ARG A 305 -10.83 13.80 18.66
N ASP A 306 -11.60 14.64 19.34
CA ASP A 306 -12.82 14.24 20.04
C ASP A 306 -13.99 14.07 19.02
N LEU A 307 -13.76 14.47 17.77
CA LEU A 307 -14.66 14.32 16.62
C LEU A 307 -14.25 13.14 15.71
N ALA A 308 -13.22 12.37 16.09
CA ALA A 308 -12.71 11.29 15.27
C ALA A 308 -13.78 10.22 15.00
N GLY A 309 -13.89 9.79 13.74
CA GLY A 309 -14.84 8.77 13.30
C GLY A 309 -16.32 9.19 13.26
N LYS A 310 -16.66 10.40 13.71
CA LYS A 310 -18.02 10.93 13.59
C LYS A 310 -18.34 11.24 12.13
N ALA A 311 -19.60 11.02 11.75
CA ALA A 311 -20.07 11.22 10.39
C ALA A 311 -20.74 12.59 10.20
N ASP A 312 -20.93 12.98 8.94
CA ASP A 312 -21.73 14.14 8.53
C ASP A 312 -21.21 15.48 9.10
N LEU A 313 -19.89 15.62 9.17
CA LEU A 313 -19.21 16.83 9.66
C LEU A 313 -18.62 17.66 8.52
N LEU A 314 -18.79 18.98 8.60
CA LEU A 314 -18.14 19.94 7.69
C LEU A 314 -17.16 20.82 8.47
N PHE A 315 -15.87 20.66 8.20
CA PHE A 315 -14.80 21.50 8.73
C PHE A 315 -14.51 22.65 7.78
N ARG A 316 -14.57 23.89 8.28
CA ARG A 316 -14.26 25.11 7.51
C ARG A 316 -13.55 26.15 8.36
N ARG A 317 -12.91 27.13 7.72
CA ARG A 317 -12.40 28.35 8.35
C ARG A 317 -13.34 29.51 8.06
N ASN A 318 -13.81 30.16 9.12
CA ASN A 318 -14.55 31.41 8.99
C ASN A 318 -13.63 32.48 8.40
N SER A 319 -13.96 33.00 7.22
CA SER A 319 -13.09 33.94 6.49
C SER A 319 -13.02 35.34 7.11
N ILE A 320 -13.96 35.70 7.98
CA ILE A 320 -13.98 36.99 8.67
C ILE A 320 -13.18 36.93 9.98
N THR A 321 -13.36 35.85 10.76
CA THR A 321 -12.77 35.73 12.10
C THR A 321 -11.51 34.87 12.15
N GLY A 322 -11.27 34.06 11.13
CA GLY A 322 -10.21 33.05 11.10
C GLY A 322 -10.48 31.81 11.96
N GLN A 323 -11.61 31.75 12.68
CA GLN A 323 -11.96 30.62 13.54
C GLN A 323 -12.21 29.36 12.71
N ILE A 324 -11.78 28.21 13.23
CA ILE A 324 -12.08 26.91 12.63
C ILE A 324 -13.40 26.43 13.21
N GLU A 325 -14.35 26.15 12.33
CA GLU A 325 -15.72 25.74 12.64
C GLU A 325 -15.95 24.30 12.16
N CYS A 326 -16.76 23.55 12.89
CA CYS A 326 -17.31 22.28 12.45
C CYS A 326 -18.83 22.35 12.50
N LEU A 327 -19.45 22.26 11.32
CA LEU A 327 -20.89 22.24 11.16
C LEU A 327 -21.37 20.80 11.17
N THR A 328 -22.52 20.57 11.79
CA THR A 328 -23.23 19.28 11.76
C THR A 328 -24.66 19.47 11.25
N ASN A 329 -25.28 18.39 10.77
CA ASN A 329 -26.71 18.34 10.49
C ASN A 329 -27.58 18.09 11.74
N LYS A 330 -26.95 17.89 12.91
CA LYS A 330 -27.60 17.56 14.17
C LYS A 330 -28.01 18.80 14.98
N SER A 331 -29.02 18.64 15.82
CA SER A 331 -29.36 19.61 16.85
C SER A 331 -28.32 19.63 17.98
N ALA A 332 -28.29 20.70 18.77
CA ALA A 332 -27.37 20.81 19.92
C ALA A 332 -27.52 19.66 20.93
N VAL A 333 -28.74 19.14 21.12
CA VAL A 333 -29.01 18.03 22.06
C VAL A 333 -28.41 16.71 21.54
N GLU A 334 -28.64 16.40 20.27
CA GLU A 334 -28.09 15.20 19.62
C GLU A 334 -26.56 15.25 19.57
N LEU A 335 -26.00 16.42 19.27
CA LEU A 335 -24.56 16.63 19.20
C LEU A 335 -23.89 16.41 20.56
N ASN A 336 -24.44 17.00 21.63
CA ASN A 336 -23.93 16.79 23.00
C ASN A 336 -24.03 15.32 23.42
N SER A 337 -25.15 14.66 23.12
CA SER A 337 -25.31 13.24 23.44
C SER A 337 -24.23 12.38 22.76
N GLU A 338 -23.88 12.68 21.51
CA GLU A 338 -22.87 11.92 20.77
C GLU A 338 -21.43 12.29 21.18
N LEU A 339 -21.17 13.52 21.61
CA LEU A 339 -19.85 13.95 22.10
C LEU A 339 -19.53 13.35 23.48
N HIS A 340 -20.56 13.01 24.25
CA HIS A 340 -20.40 12.56 25.64
C HIS A 340 -20.95 11.16 25.91
N SER A 341 -21.37 10.40 24.90
CA SER A 341 -21.89 9.03 25.05
C SER A 341 -20.86 7.99 25.49
N ASN A 342 -19.57 8.34 25.51
CA ASN A 342 -18.46 7.47 25.92
C ASN A 342 -17.84 7.85 27.27
N ASN A 343 -18.54 8.65 28.10
CA ASN A 343 -18.15 8.93 29.48
C ASN A 343 -18.82 7.97 30.47
#